data_AF-A0AA42RLI5-F1
#
_entry.id   AF-A0AA42RLI5-F1
#
_cell.length_a   1.000
_cell.length_b   1.000
_cell.length_c   1.000
_cell.angle_alpha   90.00
_cell.angle_beta   90.00
_cell.angle_gamma   90.00
#
_symmetry.space_group_name_H-M   'P 1'
#
loop_
_entity.id
_entity.type
_entity.pdbx_description
1 polymer ?
#
loop_
_entity_poly.entity_id
_entity_poly.type
_entity_poly.pdbx_seq_one_letter_code
_entity_poly.pdbx_strand_id
1 'polypeptide(L)'
;KSTLILTRKIQILIDLPTQEERKEALDKLYRWQNRCFKAANLIVSHLYLQEMMKDFLYLSEGVKYKLMDEKKDAEGILKNSQMSTTYRVLSDRFKGEIPTNILSCLNNRLHSSYNKDSQRYWKGEASLKNFKRDMAFPFGAESIRSFSYNPEKKCFCFRLFQLPFKTYLGKDFTSNKRLLEQVVSGEIKLCTSQIKLEKSKIFWLAVV
;
A
#
# COMPACT_ATOMS: atom_id res chain seq x y z
N LYS A 1 -16.08 -21.26 3.84
CA LYS A 1 -16.59 -20.25 2.89
C LYS A 1 -15.40 -19.64 2.16
N SER A 2 -15.28 -19.83 0.86
CA SER A 2 -14.21 -19.20 0.06
C SER A 2 -14.55 -17.73 -0.15
N THR A 3 -13.83 -16.83 0.51
CA THR A 3 -13.96 -15.38 0.27
C THR A 3 -13.38 -15.07 -1.11
N LEU A 4 -14.24 -14.73 -2.06
CA LEU A 4 -13.84 -14.31 -3.40
C LEU A 4 -13.34 -12.87 -3.33
N ILE A 5 -12.05 -12.65 -3.55
CA ILE A 5 -11.44 -11.31 -3.61
C ILE A 5 -11.43 -10.84 -5.05
N LEU A 6 -12.13 -9.75 -5.35
CA LEU A 6 -12.23 -9.19 -6.70
C LEU A 6 -11.53 -7.84 -6.77
N THR A 7 -10.65 -7.66 -7.76
CA THR A 7 -10.00 -6.36 -8.02
C THR A 7 -10.55 -5.73 -9.29
N ARG A 8 -11.02 -4.47 -9.21
CA ARG A 8 -11.48 -3.69 -10.36
C ARG A 8 -10.61 -2.45 -10.57
N LYS A 9 -10.18 -2.23 -11.81
CA LYS A 9 -9.50 -1.00 -12.23
C LYS A 9 -10.54 0.03 -12.65
N ILE A 10 -10.66 1.11 -11.89
CA ILE A 10 -11.63 2.19 -12.10
C ILE A 10 -10.85 3.48 -12.30
N GLN A 11 -11.11 4.21 -13.39
CA GLN A 11 -10.51 5.53 -13.58
C GLN A 11 -11.15 6.53 -12.61
N ILE A 12 -10.34 7.36 -11.97
CA ILE A 12 -10.80 8.43 -11.09
C ILE A 12 -10.20 9.78 -11.52
N LEU A 13 -10.88 10.85 -11.18
CA LEU A 13 -10.50 12.23 -11.47
C LEU A 13 -10.53 13.05 -10.17
N ILE A 14 -9.63 14.02 -10.06
CA ILE A 14 -9.64 14.97 -8.93
C ILE A 14 -10.83 15.94 -9.13
N ASP A 15 -11.74 15.98 -8.16
CA ASP A 15 -12.97 16.78 -8.21
C ASP A 15 -12.76 18.14 -7.53
N LEU A 16 -11.80 18.91 -8.04
CA LEU A 16 -11.53 20.31 -7.63
C LEU A 16 -11.93 21.27 -8.76
N PRO A 17 -12.35 22.50 -8.46
CA PRO A 17 -12.85 23.43 -9.47
C PRO A 17 -11.73 23.97 -10.37
N THR A 18 -10.60 24.38 -9.79
CA THR A 18 -9.52 25.06 -10.53
C THR A 18 -8.45 24.11 -11.05
N GLN A 19 -7.77 24.51 -12.13
CA GLN A 19 -6.66 23.74 -12.70
C GLN A 19 -5.45 23.71 -11.76
N GLU A 20 -5.18 24.80 -11.06
CA GLU A 20 -4.06 24.93 -10.12
C GLU A 20 -4.19 23.95 -8.93
N GLU A 21 -5.36 23.92 -8.30
CA GLU A 21 -5.65 22.98 -7.21
C GLU A 21 -5.56 21.52 -7.67
N ARG A 22 -6.04 21.21 -8.90
CA ARG A 22 -5.91 19.87 -9.48
C ARG A 22 -4.45 19.48 -9.69
N LYS A 23 -3.60 20.43 -10.14
CA LYS A 23 -2.18 20.21 -10.32
C LYS A 23 -1.50 19.95 -8.98
N GLU A 24 -1.78 20.75 -7.95
CA GLU A 24 -1.21 20.57 -6.62
C GLU A 24 -1.61 19.20 -6.01
N ALA A 25 -2.87 18.82 -6.14
CA ALA A 25 -3.35 17.50 -5.70
C ALA A 25 -2.66 16.37 -6.48
N LEU A 26 -2.46 16.53 -7.78
CA LEU A 26 -1.73 15.55 -8.61
C LEU A 26 -0.25 15.45 -8.19
N ASP A 27 0.42 16.57 -7.93
CA ASP A 27 1.80 16.62 -7.45
C ASP A 27 1.95 15.92 -6.09
N LYS A 28 0.95 16.07 -5.20
CA LYS A 28 0.88 15.31 -3.94
C LYS A 28 0.80 13.80 -4.19
N LEU A 29 -0.02 13.35 -5.13
CA LEU A 29 -0.12 11.93 -5.48
C LEU A 29 1.19 11.37 -6.04
N TYR A 30 1.88 12.12 -6.92
CA TYR A 30 3.20 11.72 -7.42
C TYR A 30 4.25 11.71 -6.32
N ARG A 31 4.20 12.66 -5.37
CA ARG A 31 5.08 12.65 -4.19
C ARG A 31 4.83 11.39 -3.35
N TRP A 32 3.58 11.02 -3.11
CA TRP A 32 3.24 9.80 -2.37
C TRP A 32 3.70 8.54 -3.10
N GLN A 33 3.51 8.44 -4.42
CA GLN A 33 4.04 7.33 -5.23
C GLN A 33 5.57 7.25 -5.11
N ASN A 34 6.25 8.40 -5.20
CA ASN A 34 7.69 8.51 -5.08
C ASN A 34 8.21 8.06 -3.69
N ARG A 35 7.51 8.42 -2.61
CA ARG A 35 7.84 7.94 -1.25
C ARG A 35 7.50 6.46 -1.08
N CYS A 36 6.41 6.00 -1.66
CA CYS A 36 6.00 4.60 -1.63
C CYS A 36 7.03 3.67 -2.29
N PHE A 37 7.60 4.03 -3.45
CA PHE A 37 8.65 3.20 -4.06
C PHE A 37 9.92 3.13 -3.21
N LYS A 38 10.35 4.27 -2.63
CA LYS A 38 11.53 4.31 -1.77
C LYS A 38 11.30 3.44 -0.53
N ALA A 39 10.13 3.58 0.09
CA ALA A 39 9.71 2.77 1.22
C ALA A 39 9.65 1.27 0.87
N ALA A 40 9.08 0.90 -0.27
CA ALA A 40 8.92 -0.49 -0.70
C ALA A 40 10.26 -1.21 -0.85
N ASN A 41 11.22 -0.56 -1.53
CA ASN A 41 12.57 -1.09 -1.67
C ASN A 41 13.28 -1.16 -0.31
N LEU A 42 13.10 -0.14 0.56
CA LEU A 42 13.66 -0.18 1.91
C LEU A 42 13.12 -1.36 2.72
N ILE A 43 11.80 -1.61 2.67
CA ILE A 43 11.15 -2.69 3.39
C ILE A 43 11.76 -4.02 2.99
N VAL A 44 11.82 -4.34 1.69
CA VAL A 44 12.34 -5.63 1.24
C VAL A 44 13.82 -5.80 1.60
N SER A 45 14.63 -4.76 1.46
CA SER A 45 16.04 -4.82 1.89
C SER A 45 16.19 -5.05 3.38
N HIS A 46 15.38 -4.39 4.22
CA HIS A 46 15.41 -4.60 5.67
C HIS A 46 14.93 -5.99 6.06
N LEU A 47 13.90 -6.51 5.38
CA LEU A 47 13.39 -7.86 5.65
C LEU A 47 14.43 -8.92 5.34
N TYR A 48 15.06 -8.79 4.17
CA TYR A 48 16.13 -9.69 3.78
C TYR A 48 17.31 -9.61 4.73
N LEU A 49 17.78 -8.40 5.04
CA LEU A 49 18.89 -8.22 5.97
C LEU A 49 18.55 -8.80 7.35
N GLN A 50 17.36 -8.52 7.87
CA GLN A 50 16.89 -9.12 9.12
C GLN A 50 16.99 -10.63 9.02
N GLU A 51 16.38 -11.29 8.03
CA GLU A 51 16.43 -12.75 7.91
C GLU A 51 17.85 -13.32 7.84
N MET A 52 18.72 -12.73 7.01
CA MET A 52 20.09 -13.18 6.77
C MET A 52 21.04 -12.87 7.92
N MET A 53 20.65 -12.04 8.90
CA MET A 53 21.54 -11.67 10.02
C MET A 53 22.07 -12.87 10.80
N LYS A 54 21.34 -13.99 10.82
CA LYS A 54 21.75 -15.23 11.48
C LYS A 54 22.91 -15.94 10.77
N ASP A 55 23.08 -15.68 9.47
CA ASP A 55 24.05 -16.37 8.60
C ASP A 55 25.25 -15.48 8.26
N PHE A 56 25.32 -14.26 8.81
CA PHE A 56 26.53 -13.44 8.76
C PHE A 56 27.58 -13.97 9.75
N LEU A 57 28.12 -15.15 9.45
CA LEU A 57 29.15 -15.89 10.19
C LEU A 57 30.49 -15.15 10.34
N TYR A 58 30.63 -13.98 9.71
CA TYR A 58 31.75 -13.04 9.91
C TYR A 58 31.49 -12.03 11.05
N LEU A 59 30.33 -12.10 11.71
CA LEU A 59 30.07 -11.44 13.00
C LEU A 59 30.56 -12.37 14.12
N SER A 60 31.17 -11.81 15.16
CA SER A 60 31.87 -12.58 16.21
C SER A 60 31.02 -13.65 16.92
N GLU A 61 31.62 -14.79 17.26
CA GLU A 61 30.97 -16.03 17.75
C GLU A 61 30.12 -15.89 19.05
N GLY A 62 30.25 -14.79 19.79
CA GLY A 62 29.43 -14.51 20.99
C GLY A 62 27.99 -14.04 20.71
N VAL A 63 27.64 -13.87 19.44
CA VAL A 63 26.40 -13.23 18.96
C VAL A 63 25.37 -14.32 18.59
N LYS A 64 24.90 -15.09 19.59
CA LYS A 64 23.75 -15.99 19.42
C LYS A 64 22.47 -15.17 19.47
N TYR A 65 21.99 -14.75 18.30
CA TYR A 65 20.84 -13.87 18.22
C TYR A 65 19.73 -14.43 17.33
N LYS A 66 18.54 -14.59 17.89
CA LYS A 66 17.29 -14.85 17.16
C LYS A 66 16.65 -13.53 16.71
N LEU A 67 16.07 -13.52 15.52
CA LEU A 67 15.33 -12.39 14.96
C LEU A 67 13.94 -12.25 15.55
N MET A 68 13.89 -12.14 16.86
CA MET A 68 12.69 -12.00 17.66
C MET A 68 12.80 -10.72 18.49
N ASP A 69 11.65 -10.29 18.99
CA ASP A 69 11.59 -9.21 19.99
C ASP A 69 12.30 -9.68 21.26
N GLU A 70 13.25 -8.89 21.79
CA GLU A 70 14.02 -9.20 23.01
C GLU A 70 13.12 -9.39 24.24
N LYS A 71 11.90 -8.83 24.22
CA LYS A 71 10.90 -9.04 25.27
C LYS A 71 10.17 -10.38 25.16
N LYS A 72 10.25 -11.05 24.00
CA LYS A 72 9.59 -12.33 23.71
C LYS A 72 10.55 -13.51 23.74
N ASP A 73 11.84 -13.29 23.47
CA ASP A 73 12.88 -14.31 23.51
C ASP A 73 14.16 -13.66 24.06
N ALA A 74 14.80 -14.29 25.05
CA ALA A 74 16.02 -13.79 25.66
C ALA A 74 17.22 -13.75 24.69
N GLU A 75 17.16 -14.53 23.60
CA GLU A 75 18.13 -14.48 22.50
C GLU A 75 17.68 -13.50 21.39
N GLY A 76 16.56 -12.78 21.57
CA GLY A 76 16.02 -11.82 20.61
C GLY A 76 16.88 -10.55 20.46
N ILE A 77 17.17 -10.12 19.22
CA ILE A 77 17.92 -8.87 18.95
C ILE A 77 17.09 -7.65 18.64
N LEU A 78 15.82 -7.83 18.32
CA LEU A 78 15.01 -6.71 17.92
C LEU A 78 14.38 -6.10 19.16
N LYS A 79 14.43 -4.77 19.29
CA LYS A 79 13.69 -4.06 20.35
C LYS A 79 12.17 -4.27 20.26
N ASN A 80 11.68 -4.60 19.06
CA ASN A 80 10.27 -4.80 18.71
C ASN A 80 10.15 -5.95 17.68
N SER A 81 8.93 -6.38 17.33
CA SER A 81 8.74 -7.31 16.19
C SER A 81 9.34 -6.80 14.87
N GLN A 82 9.76 -7.72 13.98
CA GLN A 82 10.29 -7.40 12.63
C GLN A 82 9.40 -6.37 11.89
N MET A 83 8.09 -6.60 11.93
CA MET A 83 7.09 -5.72 11.30
C MET A 83 7.04 -4.31 11.91
N SER A 84 7.16 -4.21 13.23
CA SER A 84 7.22 -2.94 13.94
C SER A 84 8.52 -2.19 13.68
N THR A 85 9.65 -2.91 13.62
CA THR A 85 10.97 -2.36 13.32
C THR A 85 11.00 -1.72 11.94
N THR A 86 10.53 -2.43 10.90
CA THR A 86 10.48 -1.87 9.55
C THR A 86 9.53 -0.67 9.46
N TYR A 87 8.36 -0.74 10.10
CA TYR A 87 7.44 0.41 10.13
C TYR A 87 8.06 1.65 10.80
N ARG A 88 8.82 1.49 11.89
CA ARG A 88 9.52 2.61 12.56
C ARG A 88 10.53 3.27 11.63
N VAL A 89 11.37 2.47 10.95
CA VAL A 89 12.34 2.99 9.97
C VAL A 89 11.65 3.82 8.89
N LEU A 90 10.49 3.36 8.41
CA LEU A 90 9.70 4.10 7.42
C LEU A 90 9.07 5.37 7.99
N SER A 91 8.49 5.29 9.18
CA SER A 91 7.87 6.42 9.86
C SER A 91 8.89 7.52 10.11
N ASP A 92 10.04 7.19 10.67
CA ASP A 92 11.09 8.17 10.98
C ASP A 92 11.60 8.86 9.71
N ARG A 93 11.59 8.16 8.56
CA ARG A 93 12.06 8.70 7.28
C ARG A 93 11.02 9.47 6.47
N PHE A 94 9.74 9.10 6.56
CA PHE A 94 8.71 9.59 5.63
C PHE A 94 7.48 10.21 6.30
N LYS A 95 7.40 10.20 7.64
CA LYS A 95 6.30 10.83 8.37
C LYS A 95 6.23 12.32 8.03
N GLY A 96 5.00 12.81 7.81
CA GLY A 96 4.74 14.18 7.36
C GLY A 96 4.79 14.36 5.83
N GLU A 97 5.43 13.44 5.09
CA GLU A 97 5.51 13.52 3.63
C GLU A 97 4.46 12.69 2.90
N ILE A 98 4.01 11.60 3.53
CA ILE A 98 3.02 10.65 3.01
C ILE A 98 2.08 10.23 4.14
N PRO A 99 0.78 9.99 3.86
CA PRO A 99 -0.13 9.42 4.84
C PRO A 99 0.42 8.12 5.45
N THR A 100 0.43 8.06 6.78
CA THR A 100 0.91 6.89 7.54
C THR A 100 0.13 5.62 7.22
N ASN A 101 -1.14 5.76 6.84
CA ASN A 101 -1.97 4.66 6.36
C ASN A 101 -1.35 3.94 5.15
N ILE A 102 -0.79 4.69 4.19
CA ILE A 102 -0.13 4.12 3.02
C ILE A 102 1.10 3.31 3.44
N LEU A 103 1.91 3.86 4.36
CA LEU A 103 3.09 3.17 4.89
C LEU A 103 2.71 1.88 5.62
N SER A 104 1.68 1.91 6.47
CA SER A 104 1.19 0.74 7.20
C SER A 104 0.69 -0.35 6.24
N CYS A 105 -0.16 0.02 5.27
CA CYS A 105 -0.66 -0.91 4.26
C CYS A 105 0.46 -1.51 3.41
N LEU A 106 1.45 -0.69 3.04
CA LEU A 106 2.62 -1.13 2.27
C LEU A 106 3.46 -2.12 3.08
N ASN A 107 3.75 -1.81 4.34
CA ASN A 107 4.55 -2.66 5.22
C ASN A 107 3.90 -4.04 5.41
N ASN A 108 2.60 -4.07 5.73
CA ASN A 108 1.86 -5.32 5.94
C ASN A 108 1.82 -6.19 4.67
N ARG A 109 1.58 -5.55 3.51
CA ARG A 109 1.55 -6.24 2.22
C ARG A 109 2.90 -6.84 1.86
N LEU A 110 3.98 -6.07 2.03
CA LEU A 110 5.32 -6.51 1.68
C LEU A 110 5.86 -7.57 2.64
N HIS A 111 5.58 -7.48 3.94
CA HIS A 111 5.85 -8.56 4.88
C HIS A 111 5.17 -9.86 4.46
N SER A 112 3.86 -9.81 4.18
CA SER A 112 3.09 -10.98 3.78
C SER A 112 3.61 -11.58 2.47
N SER A 113 3.99 -10.72 1.53
CA SER A 113 4.60 -11.18 0.28
C SER A 113 5.99 -11.75 0.48
N TYR A 114 6.81 -11.13 1.33
CA TYR A 114 8.17 -11.55 1.59
C TYR A 114 8.19 -12.93 2.26
N ASN A 115 7.37 -13.13 3.28
CA ASN A 115 7.28 -14.42 4.00
C ASN A 115 6.84 -15.58 3.09
N LYS A 116 6.04 -15.31 2.05
CA LYS A 116 5.66 -16.34 1.06
C LYS A 116 6.82 -16.73 0.15
N ASP A 117 7.68 -15.77 -0.16
CA ASP A 117 8.78 -15.93 -1.10
C ASP A 117 10.12 -16.22 -0.40
N SER A 118 10.19 -16.10 0.94
CA SER A 118 11.47 -16.14 1.68
C SER A 118 12.24 -17.42 1.40
N GLN A 119 11.60 -18.58 1.55
CA GLN A 119 12.23 -19.89 1.26
C GLN A 119 12.85 -19.98 -0.14
N ARG A 120 12.25 -19.32 -1.13
CA ARG A 120 12.76 -19.30 -2.50
C ARG A 120 13.98 -18.40 -2.64
N TYR A 121 14.02 -17.30 -1.88
CA TYR A 121 15.22 -16.44 -1.80
C TYR A 121 16.40 -17.22 -1.18
N TRP A 122 16.16 -17.96 -0.10
CA TRP A 122 17.18 -18.79 0.56
C TRP A 122 17.80 -19.83 -0.36
N LYS A 123 16.95 -20.51 -1.16
CA LYS A 123 17.39 -21.54 -2.10
C LYS A 123 18.00 -20.97 -3.39
N GLY A 124 18.01 -19.64 -3.56
CA GLY A 124 18.44 -19.00 -4.81
C GLY A 124 17.47 -19.20 -5.99
N GLU A 125 16.25 -19.67 -5.72
CA GLU A 125 15.21 -19.93 -6.73
C GLU A 125 14.45 -18.66 -7.17
N ALA A 126 14.66 -17.55 -6.46
CA ALA A 126 14.08 -16.26 -6.77
C ALA A 126 15.01 -15.12 -6.35
N SER A 127 14.98 -14.02 -7.11
CA SER A 127 15.63 -12.76 -6.72
C SER A 127 14.73 -11.93 -5.80
N LEU A 128 15.34 -11.16 -4.91
CA LEU A 128 14.62 -10.18 -4.10
C LEU A 128 13.86 -9.19 -4.97
N LYS A 129 12.63 -8.87 -4.54
CA LYS A 129 11.77 -7.93 -5.27
C LYS A 129 12.38 -6.53 -5.27
N ASN A 130 12.35 -5.91 -6.45
CA ASN A 130 12.71 -4.52 -6.65
C ASN A 130 11.53 -3.78 -7.28
N PHE A 131 11.20 -2.62 -6.73
CA PHE A 131 10.04 -1.81 -7.12
C PHE A 131 10.45 -0.59 -7.94
N LYS A 132 9.72 -0.38 -9.04
CA LYS A 132 9.90 0.76 -9.94
C LYS A 132 9.11 1.98 -9.45
N ARG A 133 9.48 3.16 -9.98
CA ARG A 133 8.90 4.45 -9.59
C ARG A 133 7.41 4.58 -9.92
N ASP A 134 6.92 3.82 -10.89
CA ASP A 134 5.52 3.81 -11.36
C ASP A 134 4.61 2.84 -10.56
N MET A 135 5.12 2.28 -9.46
CA MET A 135 4.33 1.35 -8.65
C MET A 135 3.04 1.99 -8.11
N ALA A 136 2.00 1.18 -7.93
CA ALA A 136 0.79 1.61 -7.24
C ALA A 136 1.05 1.70 -5.74
N PHE A 137 0.48 2.70 -5.07
CA PHE A 137 0.56 2.82 -3.62
C PHE A 137 -0.72 2.29 -2.95
N PRO A 138 -0.61 1.46 -1.90
CA PRO A 138 -1.77 0.90 -1.21
C PRO A 138 -2.36 1.88 -0.20
N PHE A 139 -3.65 1.72 0.09
CA PHE A 139 -4.34 2.42 1.17
C PHE A 139 -5.48 1.56 1.72
N GLY A 140 -5.80 1.75 2.99
CA GLY A 140 -6.89 1.06 3.67
C GLY A 140 -8.24 1.72 3.37
N ALA A 141 -9.32 0.92 3.35
CA ALA A 141 -10.67 1.39 3.05
C ALA A 141 -11.15 2.51 3.99
N GLU A 142 -10.67 2.53 5.24
CA GLU A 142 -10.90 3.57 6.24
C GLU A 142 -10.40 4.97 5.82
N SER A 143 -9.51 5.04 4.81
CA SER A 143 -9.02 6.31 4.27
C SER A 143 -10.01 6.94 3.29
N ILE A 144 -11.01 6.19 2.80
CA ILE A 144 -12.10 6.69 1.97
C ILE A 144 -13.17 7.28 2.89
N ARG A 145 -13.52 8.54 2.65
CA ARG A 145 -14.59 9.25 3.36
C ARG A 145 -15.66 9.72 2.39
N SER A 146 -16.89 9.82 2.89
CA SER A 146 -18.04 10.37 2.15
C SER A 146 -18.23 9.73 0.78
N PHE A 147 -18.11 8.40 0.71
CA PHE A 147 -18.33 7.67 -0.54
C PHE A 147 -19.82 7.59 -0.85
N SER A 148 -20.25 8.27 -1.91
CA SER A 148 -21.65 8.32 -2.32
C SER A 148 -21.81 8.51 -3.82
N TYR A 149 -22.98 8.15 -4.34
CA TYR A 149 -23.36 8.47 -5.71
C TYR A 149 -23.91 9.90 -5.80
N ASN A 150 -23.42 10.68 -6.76
CA ASN A 150 -23.95 12.01 -7.07
C ASN A 150 -24.85 11.93 -8.32
N PRO A 151 -26.18 12.14 -8.18
CA PRO A 151 -27.12 12.06 -9.31
C PRO A 151 -26.88 13.10 -10.40
N GLU A 152 -26.50 14.33 -10.03
CA GLU A 152 -26.27 15.44 -10.97
C GLU A 152 -25.07 15.16 -11.86
N LYS A 153 -23.96 14.72 -11.25
CA LYS A 153 -22.72 14.41 -11.96
C LYS A 153 -22.71 13.00 -12.57
N LYS A 154 -23.71 12.16 -12.25
CA LYS A 154 -23.83 10.74 -12.64
C LYS A 154 -22.56 9.93 -12.34
N CYS A 155 -21.90 10.23 -11.21
CA CYS A 155 -20.65 9.60 -10.81
C CYS A 155 -20.59 9.35 -9.30
N PHE A 156 -19.72 8.44 -8.87
CA PHE A 156 -19.43 8.26 -7.46
C PHE A 156 -18.35 9.24 -7.02
N CYS A 157 -18.58 9.91 -5.88
CA CYS A 157 -17.65 10.85 -5.29
C CYS A 157 -17.16 10.32 -3.94
N PHE A 158 -15.91 10.62 -3.60
CA PHE A 158 -15.34 10.35 -2.28
C PHE A 158 -14.19 11.29 -1.99
N ARG A 159 -13.76 11.32 -0.73
CA ARG A 159 -12.50 11.93 -0.32
C ARG A 159 -11.51 10.84 0.08
N LEU A 160 -10.29 10.91 -0.43
CA LEU A 160 -9.18 10.04 -0.04
C LEU A 160 -8.03 10.92 0.48
N PHE A 161 -7.63 10.74 1.74
CA PHE A 161 -6.63 11.59 2.39
C PHE A 161 -6.94 13.09 2.25
N GLN A 162 -8.22 13.46 2.43
CA GLN A 162 -8.78 14.81 2.23
C GLN A 162 -8.88 15.31 0.78
N LEU A 163 -8.28 14.62 -0.20
CA LEU A 163 -8.40 14.97 -1.61
C LEU A 163 -9.74 14.47 -2.18
N PRO A 164 -10.55 15.34 -2.80
CA PRO A 164 -11.81 14.93 -3.41
C PRO A 164 -11.59 14.26 -4.77
N PHE A 165 -12.23 13.12 -4.96
CA PHE A 165 -12.20 12.34 -6.18
C PHE A 165 -13.61 12.03 -6.67
N LYS A 166 -13.72 11.84 -7.99
CA LYS A 166 -14.89 11.27 -8.64
C LYS A 166 -14.51 10.15 -9.59
N THR A 167 -15.37 9.16 -9.74
CA THR A 167 -15.17 8.06 -10.68
C THR A 167 -15.48 8.51 -12.10
N TYR A 168 -14.67 8.05 -13.06
CA TYR A 168 -14.98 8.12 -14.48
C TYR A 168 -15.40 6.72 -14.95
N LEU A 169 -16.71 6.50 -14.97
CA LEU A 169 -17.34 5.30 -15.51
C LEU A 169 -17.76 5.67 -16.94
N GLY A 170 -17.01 5.19 -17.95
CA GLY A 170 -17.38 5.37 -19.36
C GLY A 170 -18.72 4.71 -19.72
N LYS A 171 -19.05 4.65 -21.01
CA LYS A 171 -20.37 4.17 -21.49
C LYS A 171 -20.69 2.70 -21.12
N ASP A 172 -19.69 1.82 -21.06
CA ASP A 172 -19.90 0.36 -20.96
C ASP A 172 -19.66 -0.24 -19.55
N PHE A 173 -19.61 0.59 -18.50
CA PHE A 173 -19.17 0.14 -17.17
C PHE A 173 -20.31 -0.25 -16.22
N THR A 174 -21.37 -0.88 -16.73
CA THR A 174 -22.53 -1.32 -15.93
C THR A 174 -22.12 -2.22 -14.77
N SER A 175 -21.13 -3.09 -14.96
CA SER A 175 -20.61 -3.98 -13.92
C SER A 175 -19.89 -3.22 -12.79
N ASN A 176 -19.09 -2.20 -13.14
CA ASN A 176 -18.38 -1.39 -12.14
C ASN A 176 -19.36 -0.49 -11.40
N LYS A 177 -20.36 0.08 -12.11
CA LYS A 177 -21.44 0.86 -11.49
C LYS A 177 -22.17 0.03 -10.44
N ARG A 178 -22.67 -1.15 -10.82
CA ARG A 178 -23.37 -2.06 -9.89
C ARG A 178 -22.50 -2.40 -8.68
N LEU A 179 -21.23 -2.73 -8.89
CA LEU A 179 -20.30 -3.03 -7.80
C LEU A 179 -20.13 -1.85 -6.83
N LEU A 180 -20.00 -0.62 -7.35
CA LEU A 180 -19.90 0.57 -6.51
C LEU A 180 -21.22 0.88 -5.78
N GLU A 181 -22.37 0.64 -6.40
CA GLU A 181 -23.69 0.74 -5.73
C GLU A 181 -23.78 -0.23 -4.55
N GLN A 182 -23.33 -1.48 -4.75
CA GLN A 182 -23.28 -2.48 -3.69
C GLN A 182 -22.35 -2.08 -2.54
N VAL A 183 -21.20 -1.46 -2.86
CA VAL A 183 -20.31 -0.90 -1.84
C VAL A 183 -20.97 0.25 -1.06
N VAL A 184 -21.68 1.15 -1.75
CA VAL A 184 -22.41 2.26 -1.10
C VAL A 184 -23.54 1.73 -0.20
N SER A 185 -24.26 0.69 -0.64
CA SER A 185 -25.33 0.05 0.13
C SER A 185 -24.84 -0.76 1.33
N GLY A 186 -23.54 -1.05 1.42
CA GLY A 186 -22.94 -1.86 2.47
C GLY A 186 -23.04 -3.38 2.26
N GLU A 187 -23.61 -3.84 1.13
CA GLU A 187 -23.63 -5.26 0.74
C GLU A 187 -22.22 -5.85 0.59
N ILE A 188 -21.29 -5.04 0.09
CA ILE A 188 -19.91 -5.44 -0.20
C ILE A 188 -18.95 -4.49 0.51
N LYS A 189 -17.91 -5.04 1.17
CA LYS A 189 -16.91 -4.25 1.89
C LYS A 189 -15.68 -4.02 1.04
N LEU A 190 -15.24 -2.76 0.99
CA LEU A 190 -13.92 -2.44 0.43
C LEU A 190 -12.81 -2.98 1.34
N CYS A 191 -11.82 -3.57 0.69
CA CYS A 191 -10.57 -4.02 1.28
C CYS A 191 -9.43 -3.05 0.94
N THR A 192 -8.21 -3.37 1.40
CA THR A 192 -7.00 -2.61 1.06
C THR A 192 -6.85 -2.47 -0.45
N SER A 193 -7.06 -1.25 -0.93
CA SER A 193 -7.07 -0.89 -2.34
C SER A 193 -5.76 -0.17 -2.71
N GLN A 194 -5.59 0.15 -3.99
CA GLN A 194 -4.39 0.86 -4.45
C GLN A 194 -4.73 2.00 -5.41
N ILE A 195 -3.93 3.07 -5.40
CA ILE A 195 -3.93 4.08 -6.46
C ILE A 195 -2.74 3.83 -7.37
N LYS A 196 -3.01 3.79 -8.67
CA LYS A 196 -2.00 3.67 -9.72
C LYS A 196 -2.05 4.89 -10.65
N LEU A 197 -0.90 5.55 -10.83
CA LEU A 197 -0.74 6.65 -11.76
C LEU A 197 -0.13 6.09 -13.05
N GLU A 198 -0.81 6.24 -14.18
CA GLU A 198 -0.37 5.75 -15.50
C GLU A 198 -0.65 6.79 -16.57
N LYS A 199 0.38 7.22 -17.32
CA LYS A 199 0.23 8.12 -18.49
C LYS A 199 -0.70 9.32 -18.20
N SER A 200 -0.47 10.00 -17.08
CA SER A 200 -1.27 11.16 -16.61
C SER A 200 -2.71 10.85 -16.18
N LYS A 201 -3.10 9.57 -16.09
CA LYS A 201 -4.39 9.12 -15.55
C LYS A 201 -4.22 8.53 -14.17
N ILE A 202 -5.27 8.65 -13.36
CA ILE A 202 -5.34 8.09 -12.01
C ILE A 202 -6.31 6.91 -12.06
N PHE A 203 -5.84 5.75 -11.65
CA PHE A 203 -6.64 4.54 -11.54
C PHE A 203 -6.72 4.09 -10.09
N TRP A 204 -7.94 3.87 -9.63
CA TRP A 204 -8.24 3.15 -8.41
C TRP A 204 -8.33 1.66 -8.71
N LEU A 205 -7.45 0.87 -8.09
CA LEU A 205 -7.55 -0.58 -8.04
C LEU A 205 -8.37 -0.93 -6.79
N ALA A 206 -9.69 -0.95 -6.97
CA ALA A 206 -10.66 -1.23 -5.90
C ALA A 206 -10.67 -2.73 -5.63
N VAL A 207 -10.42 -3.11 -4.37
CA VAL A 207 -10.48 -4.49 -3.91
C VAL A 207 -11.73 -4.65 -3.06
N VAL A 208 -12.58 -5.60 -3.43
CA VAL A 208 -13.83 -5.95 -2.74
C VAL A 208 -13.94 -7.45 -2.48
#